data_AF-A0A9P9J1I7-F1
#
_entry.id   AF-A0A9P9J1I7-F1
#
_cell.length_a   1.000
_cell.length_b   1.000
_cell.length_c   1.000
_cell.angle_alpha   90.00
_cell.angle_beta   90.00
_cell.angle_gamma   90.00
#
_symmetry.space_group_name_H-M   'P 1'
#
loop_
_entity.id
_entity.type
_entity.pdbx_description
1 polymer ?
#
loop_
_entity_poly.entity_id
_entity_poly.type
_entity_poly.pdbx_seq_one_letter_code
_entity_poly.pdbx_strand_id
1 'polypeptide(L)'
;MLVPSGSFLNFDEIPTLKHSMVKSHPVIMSISLKTSWAQSLYDTRLSNISNGQTQQPIESVQLSLLKALDDLLSLEDSPEGVATKSASIVISQNEPPLMNLIGLTLNAAENIADEKRLQVLVDYFVALASLPDAVNESAYPMLLDMGGWKKTIEPGRIVVFAEGTMWKDLPGFAWNLTERLQGPEAYMYDLRRPVSPAVAMQTWKNINMFVALLAISSPAQNIPTLSRQVARGRVTLAMALEYSRDTRLGKNVNIHAPAAALWLRVARDEVEGMCMKGDQCIDAGDLWLERGGSNVCDMVRLQFWHERLVELEL
;
A
#
# COMPACT_ATOMS: atom_id res chain seq x y z
N MET A 1 -17.98 -21.49 29.83
CA MET A 1 -17.74 -22.93 29.60
C MET A 1 -16.67 -23.00 28.52
N LEU A 2 -15.43 -23.24 28.96
CA LEU A 2 -14.19 -23.25 28.17
C LEU A 2 -13.74 -24.70 28.01
N VAL A 3 -13.57 -25.19 26.79
CA VAL A 3 -12.68 -26.32 26.41
C VAL A 3 -12.44 -26.26 24.88
N PRO A 4 -11.38 -26.85 24.29
CA PRO A 4 -10.06 -26.22 24.19
C PRO A 4 -9.44 -26.32 22.79
N SER A 5 -8.31 -25.63 22.65
CA SER A 5 -7.25 -25.78 21.66
C SER A 5 -6.77 -27.23 21.46
N GLY A 6 -6.80 -27.69 20.21
CA GLY A 6 -6.17 -28.93 19.75
C GLY A 6 -4.81 -28.67 19.08
N SER A 7 -3.80 -29.32 19.66
CA SER A 7 -2.38 -29.42 19.33
C SER A 7 -2.04 -30.12 18.02
N PHE A 8 -0.96 -29.69 17.34
CA PHE A 8 0.00 -30.52 16.57
C PHE A 8 1.28 -29.65 16.38
N LEU A 9 2.55 -30.06 16.55
CA LEU A 9 3.24 -31.27 17.00
C LEU A 9 4.60 -30.82 17.55
N ASN A 10 5.01 -31.46 18.64
CA ASN A 10 6.33 -31.34 19.24
C ASN A 10 7.32 -32.22 18.45
N PHE A 11 8.49 -31.68 18.09
CA PHE A 11 9.64 -32.48 17.64
C PHE A 11 10.89 -31.91 18.27
N ASP A 12 11.23 -32.43 19.45
CA ASP A 12 12.60 -32.43 19.96
C ASP A 12 13.17 -33.85 19.80
N GLU A 13 14.48 -33.87 19.49
CA GLU A 13 15.43 -35.00 19.52
C GLU A 13 15.46 -36.00 18.34
N ILE A 14 16.44 -35.84 17.43
CA ILE A 14 17.52 -36.82 17.14
C ILE A 14 18.78 -36.05 16.62
N PRO A 15 20.01 -36.61 16.62
CA PRO A 15 21.17 -36.16 17.38
C PRO A 15 22.16 -35.26 16.61
N THR A 16 22.94 -34.50 17.38
CA THR A 16 24.06 -33.66 16.95
C THR A 16 25.09 -34.36 16.06
N LEU A 17 25.15 -33.97 14.79
CA LEU A 17 26.39 -33.97 14.01
C LEU A 17 26.95 -32.55 14.01
N LYS A 18 27.99 -32.33 14.81
CA LYS A 18 28.78 -31.09 14.81
C LYS A 18 29.46 -30.93 13.45
N HIS A 19 28.78 -30.28 12.51
CA HIS A 19 29.47 -29.54 11.46
C HIS A 19 29.62 -28.10 11.95
N SER A 20 30.88 -27.74 12.17
CA SER A 20 31.35 -26.37 12.34
C SER A 20 30.90 -25.55 11.12
N MET A 21 29.68 -25.04 11.15
CA MET A 21 29.30 -23.92 10.30
C MET A 21 30.03 -22.71 10.84
N VAL A 22 31.07 -22.32 10.11
CA VAL A 22 31.63 -20.98 10.19
C VAL A 22 30.45 -20.02 10.09
N LYS A 23 30.13 -19.31 11.17
CA LYS A 23 29.21 -18.17 11.14
C LYS A 23 29.87 -17.09 10.28
N SER A 24 29.72 -17.19 8.96
CA SER A 24 30.03 -16.09 8.06
C SER A 24 29.12 -14.96 8.49
N HIS A 25 29.68 -13.97 9.18
CA HIS A 25 28.97 -12.75 9.47
C HIS A 25 28.61 -12.15 8.10
N PRO A 26 27.32 -11.88 7.82
CA PRO A 26 26.96 -11.23 6.57
C PRO A 26 27.74 -9.91 6.51
N VAL A 27 28.47 -9.70 5.42
CA VAL A 27 29.16 -8.43 5.16
C VAL A 27 28.07 -7.37 5.01
N ILE A 28 27.84 -6.60 6.07
CA ILE A 28 26.89 -5.48 6.05
C ILE A 28 27.56 -4.36 5.26
N MET A 29 27.20 -4.22 3.98
CA MET A 29 27.59 -3.03 3.21
C MET A 29 26.85 -1.83 3.79
N SER A 30 27.59 -0.82 4.23
CA SER A 30 26.99 0.49 4.52
C SER A 30 26.54 1.10 3.19
N ILE A 31 25.25 1.36 3.06
CA ILE A 31 24.67 2.00 1.89
C ILE A 31 24.06 3.32 2.37
N SER A 32 24.40 4.38 1.65
CA SER A 32 23.80 5.70 1.85
C SER A 32 22.65 5.85 0.88
N LEU A 33 21.44 5.99 1.40
CA LEU A 33 20.23 6.33 0.64
C LEU A 33 19.91 7.82 0.82
N LYS A 34 19.25 8.42 -0.17
CA LYS A 34 19.05 9.87 -0.29
C LYS A 34 17.85 10.35 0.50
N THR A 35 16.78 9.56 0.52
CA THR A 35 15.56 9.89 1.26
C THR A 35 15.59 9.28 2.66
N SER A 36 15.03 10.01 3.63
CA SER A 36 14.92 9.54 5.02
C SER A 36 14.05 8.29 5.14
N TRP A 37 13.02 8.15 4.30
CA TRP A 37 12.21 6.93 4.23
C TRP A 37 13.05 5.72 3.81
N ALA A 38 13.78 5.81 2.70
CA ALA A 38 14.55 4.69 2.19
C ALA A 38 15.66 4.29 3.17
N GLN A 39 16.34 5.28 3.76
CA GLN A 39 17.35 5.05 4.79
C GLN A 39 16.74 4.39 6.03
N SER A 40 15.61 4.89 6.54
CA SER A 40 14.93 4.31 7.70
C SER A 40 14.48 2.87 7.47
N LEU A 41 13.97 2.55 6.28
CA LEU A 41 13.59 1.19 5.89
C LEU A 41 14.82 0.26 5.85
N TYR A 42 15.92 0.75 5.27
CA TYR A 42 17.19 0.03 5.24
C TYR A 42 17.73 -0.25 6.64
N ASP A 43 17.82 0.77 7.49
CA ASP A 43 18.34 0.69 8.85
C ASP A 43 17.47 -0.24 9.73
N THR A 44 16.15 -0.12 9.62
CA THR A 44 15.20 -1.00 10.30
C THR A 44 15.45 -2.46 9.94
N ARG A 45 15.74 -2.74 8.67
CA ARG A 45 15.98 -4.11 8.22
C ARG A 45 17.33 -4.64 8.68
N LEU A 46 18.38 -3.81 8.63
CA LEU A 46 19.67 -4.15 9.22
C LEU A 46 19.54 -4.50 10.71
N SER A 47 18.79 -3.69 11.47
CA SER A 47 18.51 -3.95 12.89
C SER A 47 17.82 -5.31 13.10
N ASN A 48 16.81 -5.66 12.30
CA ASN A 48 16.13 -6.96 12.43
C ASN A 48 17.06 -8.15 12.16
N ILE A 49 18.03 -7.98 11.24
CA ILE A 49 19.05 -8.99 10.95
C ILE A 49 19.98 -9.14 12.15
N SER A 50 20.48 -8.03 12.68
CA SER A 50 21.34 -8.03 13.87
C SER A 50 20.65 -8.64 15.09
N ASN A 51 19.33 -8.44 15.23
CA ASN A 51 18.53 -8.98 16.32
C ASN A 51 18.02 -10.41 16.08
N GLY A 52 18.39 -11.05 14.97
CA GLY A 52 17.94 -12.41 14.62
C GLY A 52 16.44 -12.54 14.33
N GLN A 53 15.72 -11.41 14.20
CA GLN A 53 14.29 -11.36 13.86
C GLN A 53 14.05 -11.60 12.38
N THR A 54 15.08 -11.47 11.55
CA THR A 54 15.04 -11.80 10.12
C THR A 54 16.39 -12.38 9.73
N GLN A 55 16.38 -13.57 9.12
CA GLN A 55 17.63 -14.24 8.71
C GLN A 55 18.09 -13.82 7.31
N GLN A 56 17.23 -13.16 6.54
CA GLN A 56 17.51 -12.78 5.17
C GLN A 56 17.97 -11.31 5.10
N PRO A 57 19.15 -11.04 4.52
CA PRO A 57 19.55 -9.71 4.08
C PRO A 57 18.45 -9.05 3.24
N ILE A 58 18.55 -7.75 3.00
CA ILE A 58 17.88 -7.20 1.82
C ILE A 58 18.51 -7.92 0.62
N GLU A 59 17.74 -8.79 -0.03
CA GLU A 59 18.17 -9.44 -1.26
C GLU A 59 18.63 -8.39 -2.27
N SER A 60 19.61 -8.73 -3.10
CA SER A 60 20.13 -7.81 -4.13
C SER A 60 19.00 -7.15 -4.94
N VAL A 61 17.91 -7.90 -5.18
CA VAL A 61 16.73 -7.45 -5.92
C VAL A 61 15.93 -6.41 -5.14
N GLN A 62 15.56 -6.69 -3.88
CA GLN A 62 14.82 -5.73 -3.04
C GLN A 62 15.63 -4.46 -2.81
N LEU A 63 16.95 -4.56 -2.67
CA LEU A 63 17.83 -3.40 -2.55
C LEU A 63 17.86 -2.59 -3.84
N SER A 64 17.86 -3.26 -5.00
CA SER A 64 17.83 -2.60 -6.30
C SER A 64 16.51 -1.87 -6.53
N LEU A 65 15.38 -2.47 -6.15
CA LEU A 65 14.08 -1.82 -6.17
C LEU A 65 14.03 -0.63 -5.20
N LEU A 66 14.54 -0.78 -3.98
CA LEU A 66 14.62 0.30 -2.99
C LEU A 66 15.43 1.49 -3.53
N LYS A 67 16.60 1.23 -4.13
CA LYS A 67 17.43 2.27 -4.75
C LYS A 67 16.71 2.96 -5.91
N ALA A 68 16.01 2.20 -6.77
CA ALA A 68 15.25 2.77 -7.86
C ALA A 68 14.13 3.70 -7.36
N LEU A 69 13.41 3.31 -6.30
CA LEU A 69 12.41 4.16 -5.66
C LEU A 69 13.02 5.34 -4.90
N ASP A 70 14.20 5.18 -4.31
CA ASP A 70 14.94 6.29 -3.68
C ASP A 70 15.37 7.33 -4.71
N ASP A 71 15.87 6.91 -5.88
CA ASP A 71 16.19 7.78 -7.03
C ASP A 71 14.95 8.56 -7.51
N LEU A 72 13.78 7.88 -7.59
CA LEU A 72 12.49 8.50 -7.93
C LEU A 72 12.09 9.57 -6.92
N LEU A 73 12.13 9.23 -5.63
CA LEU A 73 11.63 10.08 -4.55
C LEU A 73 12.62 11.18 -4.15
N SER A 74 13.88 11.05 -4.52
CA SER A 74 14.88 12.13 -4.52
C SER A 74 14.75 13.04 -5.74
N LEU A 75 13.83 12.74 -6.67
CA LEU A 75 13.60 13.47 -7.92
C LEU A 75 14.83 13.50 -8.85
N GLU A 76 15.69 12.48 -8.77
CA GLU A 76 16.86 12.35 -9.65
C GLU A 76 16.55 11.61 -10.95
N ASP A 77 15.49 10.81 -10.96
CA ASP A 77 15.02 10.08 -12.13
C ASP A 77 13.52 10.30 -12.35
N SER A 78 13.09 10.08 -13.58
CA SER A 78 11.70 10.22 -14.02
C SER A 78 10.85 9.01 -13.61
N PRO A 79 9.53 9.19 -13.43
CA PRO A 79 8.59 8.07 -13.25
C PRO A 79 8.76 6.97 -14.30
N GLU A 80 8.91 7.32 -15.58
CA GLU A 80 9.05 6.40 -16.70
C GLU A 80 10.39 5.64 -16.68
N GLY A 81 11.48 6.35 -16.39
CA GLY A 81 12.81 5.76 -16.25
C GLY A 81 12.85 4.73 -15.13
N VAL A 82 12.30 5.09 -13.96
CA VAL A 82 12.26 4.20 -12.80
C VAL A 82 11.28 3.05 -13.02
N ALA A 83 10.14 3.26 -13.69
CA ALA A 83 9.22 2.19 -14.05
C ALA A 83 9.89 1.13 -14.94
N THR A 84 10.61 1.58 -15.97
CA THR A 84 11.37 0.69 -16.88
C THR A 84 12.46 -0.08 -16.14
N LYS A 85 13.23 0.61 -15.29
CA LYS A 85 14.28 0.01 -14.44
C LYS A 85 13.70 -1.02 -13.48
N SER A 86 12.59 -0.70 -12.81
CA SER A 86 11.89 -1.59 -11.88
C SER A 86 11.35 -2.83 -12.58
N ALA A 87 10.72 -2.66 -13.74
CA ALA A 87 10.20 -3.76 -14.55
C ALA A 87 11.31 -4.72 -14.99
N SER A 88 12.45 -4.18 -15.39
CA SER A 88 13.63 -4.97 -15.78
C SER A 88 14.19 -5.77 -14.60
N ILE A 89 14.26 -5.16 -13.41
CA ILE A 89 14.67 -5.84 -12.17
C ILE A 89 13.70 -6.99 -11.84
N VAL A 90 12.39 -6.77 -11.94
CA VAL A 90 11.37 -7.77 -11.59
C VAL A 90 11.35 -8.94 -12.58
N ILE A 91 11.35 -8.68 -13.88
CA ILE A 91 11.23 -9.73 -14.92
C ILE A 91 12.48 -10.63 -15.00
N SER A 92 13.64 -10.11 -14.60
CA SER A 92 14.90 -10.88 -14.61
C SER A 92 14.96 -11.98 -13.54
N GLN A 93 13.95 -12.09 -12.67
CA GLN A 93 13.89 -13.10 -11.63
C GLN A 93 13.04 -14.30 -12.06
N ASN A 94 13.46 -15.51 -11.67
CA ASN A 94 12.70 -16.74 -11.92
C ASN A 94 11.35 -16.75 -11.18
N GLU A 95 11.29 -16.08 -10.03
CA GLU A 95 10.08 -15.78 -9.26
C GLU A 95 9.94 -14.26 -9.16
N PRO A 96 9.19 -13.61 -10.08
CA PRO A 96 9.13 -12.15 -10.16
C PRO A 96 8.60 -11.52 -8.87
N PRO A 97 9.37 -10.65 -8.18
CA PRO A 97 8.98 -10.08 -6.90
C PRO A 97 8.04 -8.88 -7.05
N LEU A 98 7.00 -9.00 -7.88
CA LEU A 98 6.02 -7.94 -8.14
C LEU A 98 5.36 -7.45 -6.85
N MET A 99 4.97 -8.38 -5.96
CA MET A 99 4.37 -8.03 -4.67
C MET A 99 5.30 -7.21 -3.78
N ASN A 100 6.61 -7.47 -3.85
CA ASN A 100 7.59 -6.67 -3.13
C ASN A 100 7.67 -5.26 -3.71
N LEU A 101 7.64 -5.11 -5.04
CA LEU A 101 7.62 -3.79 -5.68
C LEU A 101 6.39 -2.99 -5.26
N ILE A 102 5.19 -3.55 -5.43
CA ILE A 102 3.93 -2.89 -5.04
C ILE A 102 3.94 -2.53 -3.54
N GLY A 103 4.35 -3.48 -2.68
CA GLY A 103 4.42 -3.28 -1.24
C GLY A 103 5.42 -2.19 -0.84
N LEU A 104 6.61 -2.15 -1.48
CA LEU A 104 7.63 -1.12 -1.25
C LEU A 104 7.12 0.27 -1.67
N THR A 105 6.49 0.39 -2.84
CA THR A 105 5.97 1.67 -3.34
C THR A 105 4.85 2.21 -2.45
N LEU A 106 3.91 1.36 -2.02
CA LEU A 106 2.86 1.77 -1.11
C LEU A 106 3.39 2.06 0.31
N ASN A 107 4.43 1.38 0.75
CA ASN A 107 5.12 1.72 2.00
C ASN A 107 5.79 3.10 1.92
N ALA A 108 6.33 3.49 0.76
CA ALA A 108 6.80 4.85 0.56
C ALA A 108 5.65 5.85 0.69
N ALA A 109 4.51 5.57 0.07
CA ALA A 109 3.32 6.42 0.16
C ALA A 109 2.79 6.58 1.60
N GLU A 110 2.92 5.57 2.45
CA GLU A 110 2.58 5.62 3.88
C GLU A 110 3.50 6.53 4.70
N ASN A 111 4.77 6.67 4.30
CA ASN A 111 5.81 7.33 5.10
C ASN A 111 6.21 8.71 4.56
N ILE A 112 5.69 9.12 3.41
CA ILE A 112 5.97 10.41 2.78
C ILE A 112 4.74 11.30 2.91
N ALA A 113 4.93 12.46 3.54
CA ALA A 113 3.89 13.49 3.69
C ALA A 113 3.94 14.58 2.61
N ASP A 114 4.94 14.53 1.71
CA ASP A 114 5.16 15.52 0.67
C ASP A 114 4.27 15.25 -0.56
N GLU A 115 3.33 16.16 -0.83
CA GLU A 115 2.34 16.02 -1.90
C GLU A 115 3.00 15.86 -3.29
N LYS A 116 4.09 16.58 -3.56
CA LYS A 116 4.83 16.50 -4.82
C LYS A 116 5.45 15.11 -5.03
N ARG A 117 6.09 14.55 -4.01
CA ARG A 117 6.65 13.19 -4.05
C ARG A 117 5.57 12.13 -4.17
N LEU A 118 4.43 12.30 -3.50
CA LEU A 118 3.29 11.39 -3.66
C LEU A 118 2.71 11.47 -5.07
N GLN A 119 2.68 12.65 -5.71
CA GLN A 119 2.28 12.79 -7.11
C GLN A 119 3.25 12.05 -8.04
N VAL A 120 4.56 12.14 -7.78
CA VAL A 120 5.57 11.38 -8.53
C VAL A 120 5.36 9.85 -8.37
N LEU A 121 4.91 9.37 -7.21
CA LEU A 121 4.53 7.96 -7.05
C LEU A 121 3.27 7.59 -7.84
N VAL A 122 2.30 8.50 -7.97
CA VAL A 122 1.13 8.31 -8.84
C VAL A 122 1.57 8.17 -10.29
N ASP A 123 2.41 9.09 -10.76
CA ASP A 123 2.93 9.09 -12.13
C ASP A 123 3.77 7.83 -12.40
N TYR A 124 4.50 7.34 -11.39
CA TYR A 124 5.23 6.08 -11.46
C TYR A 124 4.31 4.88 -11.68
N PHE A 125 3.19 4.79 -10.95
CA PHE A 125 2.21 3.72 -11.18
C PHE A 125 1.55 3.82 -12.55
N VAL A 126 1.27 5.03 -13.03
CA VAL A 126 0.78 5.27 -14.40
C VAL A 126 1.78 4.77 -15.42
N ALA A 127 3.06 5.13 -15.27
CA ALA A 127 4.14 4.71 -16.16
C ALA A 127 4.31 3.18 -16.14
N LEU A 128 4.29 2.58 -14.95
CA LEU A 128 4.39 1.13 -14.78
C LEU A 128 3.23 0.40 -15.47
N ALA A 129 1.99 0.88 -15.30
CA ALA A 129 0.82 0.27 -15.94
C ALA A 129 0.71 0.57 -17.45
N SER A 130 1.52 1.49 -17.96
CA SER A 130 1.62 1.80 -19.39
C SER A 130 2.70 0.99 -20.11
N LEU A 131 3.49 0.18 -19.39
CA LEU A 131 4.50 -0.67 -20.02
C LEU A 131 3.87 -1.77 -20.90
N PRO A 132 4.55 -2.20 -21.97
CA PRO A 132 4.13 -3.36 -22.77
C PRO A 132 4.04 -4.61 -21.90
N ASP A 133 3.13 -5.53 -22.24
CA ASP A 133 2.98 -6.78 -21.50
C ASP A 133 4.32 -7.51 -21.29
N ALA A 134 4.58 -7.90 -20.05
CA ALA A 134 5.73 -8.70 -19.67
C ALA A 134 5.73 -10.04 -20.42
N VAL A 135 6.87 -10.42 -21.00
CA VAL A 135 7.07 -11.73 -21.65
C VAL A 135 8.17 -12.49 -20.91
N ASN A 136 8.00 -13.80 -20.74
CA ASN A 136 9.09 -14.65 -20.29
C ASN A 136 10.13 -14.79 -21.42
N GLU A 137 11.13 -13.92 -21.44
CA GLU A 137 12.23 -13.94 -22.42
C GLU A 137 13.31 -14.98 -22.10
N SER A 138 13.23 -15.65 -20.95
CA SER A 138 14.22 -16.65 -20.57
C SER A 138 14.08 -17.94 -21.38
N ALA A 139 15.13 -18.74 -21.40
CA ALA A 139 15.11 -20.07 -22.03
C ALA A 139 14.34 -21.12 -21.20
N TYR A 140 13.85 -20.76 -20.01
CA TYR A 140 13.25 -21.69 -19.05
C TYR A 140 11.84 -21.28 -18.64
N PRO A 141 11.01 -22.21 -18.16
CA PRO A 141 9.71 -21.86 -17.59
C PRO A 141 9.88 -20.99 -16.34
N MET A 142 9.10 -19.91 -16.26
CA MET A 142 9.02 -19.02 -15.10
C MET A 142 7.95 -19.51 -14.14
N LEU A 143 8.23 -19.50 -12.83
CA LEU A 143 7.26 -19.88 -11.81
C LEU A 143 6.70 -18.62 -11.14
N LEU A 144 5.37 -18.46 -11.21
CA LEU A 144 4.65 -17.47 -10.42
C LEU A 144 4.07 -18.18 -9.19
N ASP A 145 4.43 -17.72 -7.99
CA ASP A 145 3.84 -18.15 -6.72
C ASP A 145 3.29 -16.92 -5.99
N MET A 146 1.98 -16.88 -5.81
CA MET A 146 1.24 -15.76 -5.21
C MET A 146 0.48 -16.24 -3.97
N GLY A 147 1.12 -17.02 -3.10
CA GLY A 147 0.59 -17.33 -1.76
C GLY A 147 -0.73 -18.08 -1.79
N GLY A 148 -0.76 -19.21 -2.52
CA GLY A 148 -1.95 -20.05 -2.70
C GLY A 148 -2.37 -20.24 -4.16
N TRP A 149 -1.81 -19.42 -5.06
CA TRP A 149 -1.93 -19.59 -6.50
C TRP A 149 -0.55 -19.78 -7.13
N LYS A 150 -0.40 -20.81 -7.95
CA LYS A 150 0.84 -21.09 -8.67
C LYS A 150 0.58 -21.26 -10.16
N LYS A 151 1.46 -20.72 -10.99
CA LYS A 151 1.39 -20.88 -12.44
C LYS A 151 2.77 -20.89 -13.05
N THR A 152 2.96 -21.79 -14.01
CA THR A 152 4.17 -21.83 -14.84
C THR A 152 3.91 -21.08 -16.14
N ILE A 153 4.83 -20.20 -16.52
CA ILE A 153 4.79 -19.43 -17.76
C ILE A 153 5.93 -19.90 -18.65
N GLU A 154 5.59 -20.49 -19.80
CA GLU A 154 6.57 -20.97 -20.78
C GLU A 154 7.35 -19.82 -21.45
N PRO A 155 8.57 -20.08 -21.94
CA PRO A 155 9.32 -19.13 -22.77
C PRO A 155 8.51 -18.52 -23.91
N GLY A 156 8.67 -17.22 -24.14
CA GLY A 156 7.98 -16.45 -25.17
C GLY A 156 6.50 -16.19 -24.88
N ARG A 157 5.97 -16.58 -23.71
CA ARG A 157 4.58 -16.31 -23.31
C ARG A 157 4.49 -15.06 -22.44
N ILE A 158 3.34 -14.38 -22.55
CA ILE A 158 3.00 -13.26 -21.70
C ILE A 158 2.87 -13.74 -20.24
N VAL A 159 3.41 -12.96 -19.32
CA VAL A 159 3.33 -13.19 -17.88
C VAL A 159 1.97 -12.73 -17.38
N VAL A 160 1.13 -13.70 -17.01
CA VAL A 160 -0.27 -13.49 -16.63
C VAL A 160 -0.51 -14.05 -15.22
N PHE A 161 -1.05 -13.21 -14.35
CA PHE A 161 -1.50 -13.50 -12.98
C PHE A 161 -3.00 -13.84 -12.94
N ALA A 162 -3.53 -14.18 -11.77
CA ALA A 162 -4.97 -14.39 -11.60
C ALA A 162 -5.77 -13.10 -11.87
N GLU A 163 -5.18 -11.95 -11.57
CA GLU A 163 -5.78 -10.62 -11.69
C GLU A 163 -5.64 -9.99 -13.08
N GLY A 164 -4.86 -10.59 -13.99
CA GLY A 164 -4.62 -10.06 -15.33
C GLY A 164 -3.15 -10.09 -15.75
N THR A 165 -2.73 -9.17 -16.62
CA THR A 165 -1.32 -9.06 -17.05
C THR A 165 -0.50 -8.23 -16.06
N MET A 166 0.81 -8.53 -15.99
CA MET A 166 1.70 -8.01 -14.95
C MET A 166 1.66 -6.49 -14.80
N TRP A 167 1.80 -5.75 -15.89
CA TRP A 167 1.96 -4.29 -15.84
C TRP A 167 0.62 -3.58 -15.91
N LYS A 168 -0.19 -3.87 -16.93
CA LYS A 168 -1.48 -3.20 -17.14
C LYS A 168 -2.42 -3.33 -15.95
N ASP A 169 -2.49 -4.52 -15.34
CA ASP A 169 -3.47 -4.81 -14.30
C ASP A 169 -2.90 -4.68 -12.88
N LEU A 170 -1.58 -4.48 -12.75
CA LEU A 170 -0.85 -4.37 -11.47
C LEU A 170 -1.32 -5.37 -10.39
N PRO A 171 -1.16 -6.70 -10.60
CA PRO A 171 -1.57 -7.72 -9.65
C PRO A 171 -1.09 -7.44 -8.22
N GLY A 172 -2.02 -7.57 -7.27
CA GLY A 172 -1.78 -7.28 -5.85
C GLY A 172 -1.91 -5.81 -5.44
N PHE A 173 -2.01 -4.85 -6.37
CA PHE A 173 -2.20 -3.43 -6.03
C PHE A 173 -3.48 -3.19 -5.24
N ALA A 174 -4.62 -3.66 -5.75
CA ALA A 174 -5.92 -3.47 -5.11
C ALA A 174 -5.99 -4.09 -3.70
N TRP A 175 -5.45 -5.30 -3.55
CA TRP A 175 -5.37 -5.99 -2.26
C TRP A 175 -4.51 -5.21 -1.26
N ASN A 176 -3.28 -4.85 -1.66
CA ASN A 176 -2.36 -4.10 -0.79
C ASN A 176 -2.92 -2.75 -0.36
N LEU A 177 -3.63 -2.06 -1.24
CA LEU A 177 -4.22 -0.77 -0.92
C LEU A 177 -5.45 -0.92 0.00
N THR A 178 -6.25 -1.97 -0.19
CA THR A 178 -7.41 -2.26 0.67
C THR A 178 -6.99 -2.45 2.12
N GLU A 179 -5.92 -3.21 2.37
CA GLU A 179 -5.39 -3.41 3.73
C GLU A 179 -4.97 -2.10 4.40
N ARG A 180 -4.39 -1.17 3.64
CA ARG A 180 -3.89 0.11 4.15
C ARG A 180 -4.98 1.14 4.41
N LEU A 181 -6.15 0.96 3.80
CA LEU A 181 -7.31 1.85 3.92
C LEU A 181 -8.30 1.40 5.01
N GLN A 182 -8.03 0.33 5.77
CA GLN A 182 -8.92 -0.16 6.85
C GLN A 182 -9.08 0.83 8.04
N GLY A 183 -8.18 1.81 8.14
CA GLY A 183 -8.19 2.84 9.18
C GLY A 183 -6.83 2.94 9.91
N PRO A 184 -6.60 4.05 10.63
CA PRO A 184 -5.38 4.26 11.39
C PRO A 184 -5.21 3.25 12.54
N GLU A 185 -6.29 2.64 13.04
CA GLU A 185 -6.21 1.64 14.11
C GLU A 185 -5.45 0.38 13.71
N ALA A 186 -5.43 0.03 12.42
CA ALA A 186 -4.69 -1.13 11.93
C ALA A 186 -3.19 -1.02 12.28
N TYR A 187 -2.62 0.20 12.23
CA TYR A 187 -1.23 0.44 12.60
C TYR A 187 -1.00 0.45 14.12
N MET A 188 -2.01 0.85 14.90
CA MET A 188 -1.92 0.87 16.37
C MET A 188 -1.98 -0.52 16.98
N TYR A 189 -2.73 -1.43 16.34
CA TYR A 189 -2.95 -2.80 16.81
C TYR A 189 -2.14 -3.86 16.04
N ASP A 190 -1.18 -3.45 15.22
CA ASP A 190 -0.22 -4.37 14.61
C ASP A 190 0.59 -5.05 15.73
N LEU A 191 0.36 -6.36 15.91
CA LEU A 191 1.01 -7.17 16.95
C LEU A 191 2.54 -7.26 16.79
N ARG A 192 3.05 -6.98 15.58
CA ARG A 192 4.48 -7.03 15.29
C ARG A 192 5.13 -5.67 15.56
N ARG A 193 4.44 -4.57 15.22
CA ARG A 193 4.98 -3.20 15.28
C ARG A 193 3.89 -2.16 15.55
N PRO A 194 3.35 -2.10 16.77
CA PRO A 194 2.36 -1.09 17.10
C PRO A 194 3.01 0.30 17.09
N VAL A 195 2.31 1.28 16.51
CA VAL A 195 2.79 2.67 16.48
C VAL A 195 1.90 3.58 17.33
N SER A 196 2.41 4.76 17.68
CA SER A 196 1.63 5.75 18.44
C SER A 196 0.45 6.28 17.60
N PRO A 197 -0.63 6.79 18.24
CA PRO A 197 -1.76 7.35 17.52
C PRO A 197 -1.37 8.46 16.52
N ALA A 198 -0.39 9.29 16.87
CA ALA A 198 0.10 10.35 15.99
C ALA A 198 0.78 9.81 14.73
N VAL A 199 1.57 8.74 14.86
CA VAL A 199 2.20 8.07 13.71
C VAL A 199 1.14 7.39 12.86
N ALA A 200 0.22 6.64 13.47
CA ALA A 200 -0.89 5.98 12.77
C ALA A 200 -1.76 6.97 11.97
N MET A 201 -2.13 8.09 12.59
CA MET A 201 -2.86 9.18 11.95
C MET A 201 -2.10 9.73 10.73
N GLN A 202 -0.80 10.01 10.88
CA GLN A 202 0.01 10.54 9.78
C GLN A 202 0.15 9.51 8.65
N THR A 203 0.41 8.25 8.98
CA THR A 203 0.53 7.15 8.01
C THR A 203 -0.76 6.98 7.21
N TRP A 204 -1.91 6.93 7.89
CA TRP A 204 -3.20 6.79 7.23
C TRP A 204 -3.58 8.03 6.40
N LYS A 205 -3.21 9.23 6.88
CA LYS A 205 -3.38 10.48 6.12
C LYS A 205 -2.53 10.49 4.84
N ASN A 206 -1.29 10.01 4.90
CA ASN A 206 -0.39 9.97 3.73
C ASN A 206 -0.92 9.02 2.64
N ILE A 207 -1.35 7.81 3.01
CA ILE A 207 -1.91 6.87 2.02
C ILE A 207 -3.23 7.41 1.43
N ASN A 208 -4.06 8.09 2.22
CA ASN A 208 -5.24 8.78 1.69
C ASN A 208 -4.87 9.92 0.74
N MET A 209 -3.79 10.65 0.99
CA MET A 209 -3.29 11.68 0.07
C MET A 209 -2.83 11.09 -1.25
N PHE A 210 -2.11 9.97 -1.22
CA PHE A 210 -1.77 9.24 -2.44
C PHE A 210 -3.03 8.85 -3.25
N VAL A 211 -4.08 8.34 -2.60
CA VAL A 211 -5.33 7.96 -3.30
C VAL A 211 -6.14 9.18 -3.76
N ALA A 212 -6.10 10.29 -3.04
CA ALA A 212 -6.70 11.55 -3.48
C ALA A 212 -5.99 12.12 -4.72
N LEU A 213 -4.66 12.00 -4.77
CA LEU A 213 -3.86 12.37 -5.96
C LEU A 213 -4.13 11.45 -7.15
N LEU A 214 -4.34 10.14 -6.90
CA LEU A 214 -4.84 9.22 -7.95
C LEU A 214 -6.17 9.72 -8.53
N ALA A 215 -7.09 10.20 -7.68
CA ALA A 215 -8.42 10.65 -8.09
C ALA A 215 -8.37 11.83 -9.07
N ILE A 216 -7.47 12.79 -8.84
CA ILE A 216 -7.34 14.00 -9.68
C ILE A 216 -6.39 13.82 -10.88
N SER A 217 -5.63 12.72 -10.92
CA SER A 217 -4.71 12.43 -12.02
C SER A 217 -5.47 11.86 -13.23
N SER A 218 -5.65 12.69 -14.27
CA SER A 218 -6.32 12.25 -15.52
C SER A 218 -5.67 11.01 -16.16
N PRO A 219 -4.33 10.88 -16.24
CA PRO A 219 -3.70 9.63 -16.70
C PRO A 219 -4.05 8.42 -15.85
N ALA A 220 -4.06 8.56 -14.51
CA ALA A 220 -4.43 7.46 -13.61
C ALA A 220 -5.91 7.07 -13.77
N GLN A 221 -6.79 8.04 -14.01
CA GLN A 221 -8.22 7.78 -14.24
C GLN A 221 -8.49 6.95 -15.51
N ASN A 222 -7.60 7.02 -16.50
CA ASN A 222 -7.69 6.20 -17.72
C ASN A 222 -7.21 4.75 -17.55
N ILE A 223 -6.60 4.40 -16.40
CA ILE A 223 -6.08 3.07 -16.12
C ILE A 223 -7.03 2.37 -15.13
N PRO A 224 -7.81 1.36 -15.57
CA PRO A 224 -8.86 0.77 -14.74
C PRO A 224 -8.39 0.21 -13.39
N THR A 225 -7.18 -0.36 -13.32
CA THR A 225 -6.68 -0.92 -12.06
C THR A 225 -6.44 0.17 -11.00
N LEU A 226 -6.06 1.37 -11.43
CA LEU A 226 -5.83 2.54 -10.58
C LEU A 226 -7.14 3.27 -10.26
N SER A 227 -7.92 3.61 -11.28
CA SER A 227 -9.15 4.41 -11.13
C SER A 227 -10.20 3.73 -10.24
N ARG A 228 -10.33 2.40 -10.34
CA ARG A 228 -11.24 1.63 -9.47
C ARG A 228 -10.89 1.72 -7.98
N GLN A 229 -9.64 2.01 -7.63
CA GLN A 229 -9.26 2.13 -6.22
C GLN A 229 -9.66 3.46 -5.59
N VAL A 230 -9.95 4.49 -6.40
CA VAL A 230 -10.40 5.80 -5.89
C VAL A 230 -11.67 5.65 -5.06
N ALA A 231 -12.60 4.79 -5.50
CA ALA A 231 -13.82 4.50 -4.75
C ALA A 231 -13.53 3.97 -3.34
N ARG A 232 -12.48 3.16 -3.16
CA ARG A 232 -12.06 2.66 -1.84
C ARG A 232 -11.55 3.78 -0.94
N GLY A 233 -10.77 4.70 -1.51
CA GLY A 233 -10.27 5.85 -0.77
C GLY A 233 -11.38 6.81 -0.31
N ARG A 234 -12.43 6.98 -1.11
CA ARG A 234 -13.57 7.85 -0.77
C ARG A 234 -14.35 7.38 0.46
N VAL A 235 -14.31 6.08 0.78
CA VAL A 235 -14.93 5.51 1.99
C VAL A 235 -14.39 6.18 3.28
N THR A 236 -13.18 6.73 3.23
CA THR A 236 -12.59 7.55 4.31
C THR A 236 -13.51 8.68 4.78
N LEU A 237 -14.27 9.32 3.88
CA LEU A 237 -15.19 10.40 4.26
C LEU A 237 -16.27 9.91 5.24
N ALA A 238 -16.92 8.79 4.91
CA ALA A 238 -17.92 8.19 5.78
C ALA A 238 -17.30 7.63 7.06
N MET A 239 -16.21 6.86 6.94
CA MET A 239 -15.50 6.26 8.08
C MET A 239 -15.08 7.31 9.12
N ALA A 240 -14.62 8.47 8.67
CA ALA A 240 -14.10 9.50 9.55
C ALA A 240 -15.17 10.43 10.13
N LEU A 241 -16.28 10.67 9.42
CA LEU A 241 -17.19 11.78 9.75
C LEU A 241 -18.60 11.35 10.18
N GLU A 242 -19.03 10.14 9.83
CA GLU A 242 -20.44 9.71 9.99
C GLU A 242 -20.70 8.82 11.19
N TYR A 243 -19.66 8.44 11.94
CA TYR A 243 -19.80 7.46 13.03
C TYR A 243 -19.80 8.11 14.41
N SER A 244 -20.72 7.69 15.29
CA SER A 244 -20.83 8.17 16.66
C SER A 244 -19.69 7.65 17.56
N ARG A 245 -19.45 8.35 18.67
CA ARG A 245 -18.36 8.05 19.62
C ARG A 245 -18.45 6.66 20.26
N ASP A 246 -19.61 6.01 20.22
CA ASP A 246 -19.82 4.68 20.79
C ASP A 246 -19.38 3.55 19.83
N THR A 247 -19.09 3.88 18.58
CA THR A 247 -18.61 2.92 17.58
C THR A 247 -17.08 2.81 17.55
N ARG A 248 -16.55 1.76 16.92
CA ARG A 248 -15.09 1.60 16.71
C ARG A 248 -14.48 2.80 15.98
N LEU A 249 -15.17 3.34 14.97
CA LEU A 249 -14.66 4.42 14.12
C LEU A 249 -14.79 5.77 14.82
N GLY A 250 -15.98 6.10 15.33
CA GLY A 250 -16.22 7.41 15.91
C GLY A 250 -15.50 7.67 17.23
N LYS A 251 -15.18 6.63 18.03
CA LYS A 251 -14.33 6.80 19.24
C LYS A 251 -12.91 7.28 18.91
N ASN A 252 -12.45 7.05 17.67
CA ASN A 252 -11.13 7.40 17.17
C ASN A 252 -11.19 8.55 16.15
N VAL A 253 -12.27 9.33 16.12
CA VAL A 253 -12.49 10.39 15.12
C VAL A 253 -11.31 11.34 14.95
N ASN A 254 -10.58 11.64 16.02
CA ASN A 254 -9.43 12.53 16.03
C ASN A 254 -8.25 12.04 15.18
N ILE A 255 -8.07 10.72 15.04
CA ILE A 255 -7.03 10.14 14.16
C ILE A 255 -7.55 9.82 12.76
N HIS A 256 -8.87 9.89 12.54
CA HIS A 256 -9.49 9.67 11.23
C HIS A 256 -9.74 10.98 10.46
N ALA A 257 -10.38 11.95 11.10
CA ALA A 257 -10.88 13.18 10.46
C ALA A 257 -9.82 13.96 9.65
N PRO A 258 -8.52 14.00 10.03
CA PRO A 258 -7.50 14.65 9.21
C PRO A 258 -7.35 14.08 7.78
N ALA A 259 -7.65 12.80 7.56
CA ALA A 259 -7.63 12.20 6.22
C ALA A 259 -8.86 12.60 5.40
N ALA A 260 -10.04 12.72 6.01
CA ALA A 260 -11.25 13.20 5.35
C ALA A 260 -11.13 14.69 4.96
N ALA A 261 -10.60 15.52 5.87
CA ALA A 261 -10.28 16.92 5.57
C ALA A 261 -9.32 17.02 4.38
N LEU A 262 -8.35 16.12 4.30
CA LEU A 262 -7.41 16.06 3.18
C LEU A 262 -8.10 15.71 1.86
N TRP A 263 -9.04 14.76 1.84
CA TRP A 263 -9.83 14.45 0.65
C TRP A 263 -10.59 15.66 0.12
N LEU A 264 -11.26 16.40 1.00
CA LEU A 264 -12.00 17.61 0.62
C LEU A 264 -11.08 18.78 0.24
N ARG A 265 -9.80 18.75 0.60
CA ARG A 265 -8.80 19.75 0.17
C ARG A 265 -8.19 19.40 -1.19
N VAL A 266 -7.71 18.16 -1.36
CA VAL A 266 -6.92 17.74 -2.53
C VAL A 266 -7.82 17.37 -3.71
N ALA A 267 -8.89 16.62 -3.44
CA ALA A 267 -9.78 16.07 -4.46
C ALA A 267 -11.17 16.70 -4.37
N ARG A 268 -11.24 17.99 -4.01
CA ARG A 268 -12.49 18.73 -3.80
C ARG A 268 -13.46 18.58 -4.96
N ASP A 269 -13.00 18.95 -6.15
CA ASP A 269 -13.83 18.97 -7.36
C ASP A 269 -14.31 17.56 -7.74
N GLU A 270 -13.49 16.54 -7.50
CA GLU A 270 -13.85 15.13 -7.71
C GLU A 270 -14.92 14.64 -6.73
N VAL A 271 -14.84 15.05 -5.45
CA VAL A 271 -15.84 14.72 -4.44
C VAL A 271 -17.15 15.48 -4.70
N GLU A 272 -17.08 16.78 -5.01
CA GLU A 272 -18.24 17.60 -5.40
C GLU A 272 -18.91 17.04 -6.65
N GLY A 273 -18.14 16.70 -7.69
CA GLY A 273 -18.64 16.12 -8.92
C GLY A 273 -19.31 14.75 -8.70
N MET A 274 -18.78 13.93 -7.79
CA MET A 274 -19.41 12.68 -7.38
C MET A 274 -20.76 12.93 -6.69
N CYS A 275 -20.78 13.82 -5.70
CA CYS A 275 -22.00 14.12 -4.93
C CYS A 275 -23.07 14.83 -5.76
N MET A 276 -22.68 15.62 -6.77
CA MET A 276 -23.60 16.24 -7.71
C MET A 276 -24.29 15.21 -8.61
N LYS A 277 -23.57 14.15 -9.02
CA LYS A 277 -24.15 13.05 -9.81
C LYS A 277 -25.09 12.17 -9.00
N GLY A 278 -24.78 11.94 -7.72
CA GLY A 278 -25.62 11.12 -6.85
C GLY A 278 -25.69 9.64 -7.25
N ASP A 279 -24.71 9.15 -8.03
CA ASP A 279 -24.71 7.79 -8.58
C ASP A 279 -23.85 6.79 -7.79
N GLN A 280 -23.05 7.28 -6.83
CA GLN A 280 -22.21 6.46 -5.97
C GLN A 280 -22.91 6.14 -4.66
N CYS A 281 -22.65 4.93 -4.15
CA CYS A 281 -23.08 4.51 -2.84
C CYS A 281 -21.87 4.20 -1.94
N ILE A 282 -21.86 4.78 -0.75
CA ILE A 282 -20.92 4.49 0.33
C ILE A 282 -21.73 4.15 1.58
N ASP A 283 -21.38 3.07 2.27
CA ASP A 283 -22.07 2.66 3.50
C ASP A 283 -22.10 3.81 4.52
N ALA A 284 -23.32 4.14 4.96
CA ALA A 284 -23.58 5.25 5.85
C ALA A 284 -23.24 4.93 7.31
N GLY A 285 -22.64 5.89 8.01
CA GLY A 285 -22.50 5.87 9.46
C GLY A 285 -23.78 6.29 10.19
N ASP A 286 -23.86 5.96 11.47
CA ASP A 286 -25.05 6.15 12.30
C ASP A 286 -25.44 7.63 12.45
N LEU A 287 -24.49 8.56 12.57
CA LEU A 287 -24.80 9.99 12.66
C LEU A 287 -25.48 10.53 11.39
N TRP A 288 -25.12 10.00 10.23
CA TRP A 288 -25.76 10.38 8.96
C TRP A 288 -27.16 9.75 8.83
N LEU A 289 -27.27 8.47 9.19
CA LEU A 289 -28.56 7.74 9.17
C LEU A 289 -29.59 8.36 10.13
N GLU A 290 -29.17 8.83 11.32
CA GLU A 290 -30.04 9.50 12.29
C GLU A 290 -30.64 10.81 11.75
N ARG A 291 -30.01 11.44 10.75
CA ARG A 291 -30.54 12.62 10.04
C ARG A 291 -31.42 12.25 8.84
N GLY A 292 -31.78 10.98 8.68
CA GLY A 292 -32.56 10.48 7.54
C GLY A 292 -31.71 10.25 6.28
N GLY A 293 -30.39 10.18 6.44
CA GLY A 293 -29.45 9.90 5.35
C GLY A 293 -29.60 8.52 4.73
N SER A 294 -29.02 8.34 3.54
CA SER A 294 -28.93 7.04 2.86
C SER A 294 -27.49 6.72 2.46
N ASN A 295 -27.27 5.55 1.87
CA ASN A 295 -25.95 5.19 1.32
C ASN A 295 -25.57 6.02 0.08
N VAL A 296 -26.49 6.77 -0.53
CA VAL A 296 -26.19 7.62 -1.68
C VAL A 296 -25.24 8.75 -1.27
N CYS A 297 -24.21 8.99 -2.09
CA CYS A 297 -23.36 10.17 -1.96
C CYS A 297 -23.98 11.31 -2.76
N ASP A 298 -24.74 12.17 -2.09
CA ASP A 298 -25.36 13.36 -2.67
C ASP A 298 -24.82 14.66 -2.06
N MET A 299 -25.28 15.80 -2.57
CA MET A 299 -24.87 17.12 -2.07
C MET A 299 -25.29 17.37 -0.61
N VAL A 300 -26.34 16.71 -0.11
CA VAL A 300 -26.76 16.82 1.29
C VAL A 300 -25.76 16.12 2.20
N ARG A 301 -25.30 14.93 1.80
CA ARG A 301 -24.25 14.20 2.50
C ARG A 301 -22.90 14.92 2.47
N LEU A 302 -22.57 15.57 1.36
CA LEU A 302 -21.38 16.44 1.28
C LEU A 302 -21.46 17.61 2.26
N GLN A 303 -22.62 18.28 2.34
CA GLN A 303 -22.84 19.35 3.29
C GLN A 303 -22.70 18.85 4.74
N PHE A 304 -23.24 17.66 5.04
CA PHE A 304 -23.04 17.00 6.33
C PHE A 304 -21.55 16.79 6.66
N TRP A 305 -20.74 16.32 5.71
CA TRP A 305 -19.29 16.16 5.92
C TRP A 305 -18.60 17.48 6.23
N HIS A 306 -18.94 18.57 5.52
CA HIS A 306 -18.41 19.90 5.81
C HIS A 306 -18.78 20.38 7.22
N GLU A 307 -20.04 20.24 7.62
CA GLU A 307 -20.50 20.57 8.98
C GLU A 307 -19.71 19.79 10.04
N ARG A 308 -19.55 18.48 9.82
CA ARG A 308 -18.80 17.62 10.75
C ARG A 308 -17.34 18.03 10.89
N LEU A 309 -16.67 18.48 9.84
CA LEU A 309 -15.30 18.98 9.94
C LEU A 309 -15.22 20.27 10.75
N VAL A 310 -16.17 21.20 10.55
CA VAL A 310 -16.26 22.42 11.35
C VAL A 310 -16.50 22.11 12.83
N GLU A 311 -17.40 21.17 13.13
CA GLU A 311 -17.66 20.71 14.50
C GLU A 311 -16.43 20.04 15.17
N LEU A 312 -15.51 19.51 14.37
CA LEU A 312 -14.27 18.87 14.82
C LEU A 312 -13.06 19.82 14.83
N GLU A 313 -13.27 21.10 14.53
CA GLU A 313 -12.23 22.14 14.48
C GLU A 313 -11.10 21.84 13.47
N LEU A 314 -11.45 21.28 12.30
CA LEU A 314 -10.52 20.93 11.22
C LEU A 314 -10.75 21.72 9.93
#